data_AF-A0A2S9YWC1-F1
#
_entry.id   AF-A0A2S9YWC1-F1
#
_cell.length_a   1.000
_cell.length_b   1.000
_cell.length_c   1.000
_cell.angle_alpha   90.00
_cell.angle_beta   90.00
_cell.angle_gamma   90.00
#
_symmetry.space_group_name_H-M   'P 1'
#
loop_
_entity.id
_entity.type
_entity.pdbx_description
1 polymer ?
#
loop_
_entity_poly.entity_id
_entity_poly.type
_entity_poly.pdbx_seq_one_letter_code
_entity_poly.pdbx_strand_id
1 'polypeptide(L)'
;MHRTLPSLLLITSLVCACSSEPAEQADSAKQAEPAKQVEPAEQAEPPTPEPAPTPAPEPTPAPEPPEPAISTGDCDEQQAQISKQADERATPWNILAHLEANFPDMKVSWLMKEAPFQTYVVDTNATNFGRCSDAGCYLFAAPTSVIEAAVEKAVTGETHDAAVLGEALGLPAQNFEGPLRMMTLDLTASKSCVRLPVDEDPGVWKCESDADKDCFKFGGYTSGGVPELMVINAPVALATVRAIQ
;
A
#
# COMPACT_ATOMS: atom_id res chain seq x y z
N MET A 1 -39.06 2.22 1.07
CA MET A 1 -39.39 3.08 -0.11
C MET A 1 -38.17 3.05 -1.02
N HIS A 2 -38.34 2.85 -2.32
CA HIS A 2 -37.20 2.77 -3.25
C HIS A 2 -36.78 4.17 -3.74
N ARG A 3 -35.48 4.45 -3.76
CA ARG A 3 -34.88 5.54 -4.54
C ARG A 3 -33.55 5.08 -5.13
N THR A 4 -33.54 4.92 -6.45
CA THR A 4 -32.36 4.59 -7.26
C THR A 4 -31.87 5.86 -7.95
N LEU A 5 -30.56 5.98 -8.13
CA LEU A 5 -29.85 6.98 -8.93
C LEU A 5 -28.77 6.24 -9.75
N PRO A 6 -28.20 6.82 -10.82
CA PRO A 6 -28.51 8.11 -11.46
C PRO A 6 -28.87 7.96 -12.96
N SER A 7 -28.97 9.09 -13.67
CA SER A 7 -28.91 9.18 -15.14
C SER A 7 -28.33 10.55 -15.51
N LEU A 8 -27.89 10.73 -16.78
CA LEU A 8 -27.07 11.82 -17.37
C LEU A 8 -25.54 11.60 -17.29
N LEU A 9 -24.74 11.93 -18.33
CA LEU A 9 -25.04 12.25 -19.74
C LEU A 9 -23.77 12.04 -20.60
N LEU A 10 -23.87 11.39 -21.77
CA LEU A 10 -22.77 11.27 -22.74
C LEU A 10 -22.74 12.47 -23.70
N ILE A 11 -21.53 12.96 -24.05
CA ILE A 11 -21.33 14.00 -25.07
C ILE A 11 -20.38 13.48 -26.16
N THR A 12 -20.64 13.86 -27.41
CA THR A 12 -20.12 13.24 -28.64
C THR A 12 -19.45 14.27 -29.55
N SER A 13 -18.42 13.87 -30.31
CA SER A 13 -17.98 14.33 -31.67
C SER A 13 -16.45 14.24 -31.81
N LEU A 14 -15.78 13.75 -32.86
CA LEU A 14 -16.03 13.55 -34.31
C LEU A 14 -15.53 14.67 -35.25
N VAL A 15 -14.32 14.49 -35.79
CA VAL A 15 -13.85 14.96 -37.12
C VAL A 15 -12.77 13.94 -37.56
N CYS A 16 -12.80 13.21 -38.69
CA CYS A 16 -12.90 13.53 -40.12
C CYS A 16 -11.65 14.19 -40.76
N ALA A 17 -10.88 13.40 -41.51
CA ALA A 17 -9.95 13.84 -42.56
C ALA A 17 -9.82 12.71 -43.61
N CYS A 18 -9.66 13.06 -44.89
CA CYS A 18 -9.68 12.14 -46.04
C CYS A 18 -8.47 12.38 -46.97
N SER A 19 -8.36 11.56 -48.02
CA SER A 19 -7.61 11.81 -49.27
C SER A 19 -6.06 11.73 -49.19
N SER A 20 -5.35 11.35 -50.27
CA SER A 20 -5.80 10.87 -51.61
C SER A 20 -4.72 10.03 -52.31
N GLU A 21 -5.16 9.28 -53.32
CA GLU A 21 -4.36 8.45 -54.24
C GLU A 21 -4.05 9.20 -55.57
N PRO A 22 -2.99 8.81 -56.31
CA PRO A 22 -2.97 9.05 -57.77
C PRO A 22 -2.46 7.88 -58.66
N ALA A 23 -3.02 7.86 -59.88
CA ALA A 23 -2.72 7.15 -61.15
C ALA A 23 -1.28 6.60 -61.41
N GLU A 24 -1.06 5.49 -62.14
CA GLU A 24 -1.10 5.30 -63.63
C GLU A 24 -0.26 6.34 -64.42
N GLN A 25 0.44 6.08 -65.54
CA GLN A 25 0.57 4.96 -66.52
C GLN A 25 1.95 5.10 -67.26
N ALA A 26 2.49 4.31 -68.21
CA ALA A 26 2.06 3.12 -68.97
C ALA A 26 3.26 2.30 -69.55
N ASP A 27 2.95 1.05 -69.95
CA ASP A 27 3.42 0.20 -71.08
C ASP A 27 4.57 0.61 -72.04
N SER A 28 5.46 -0.35 -72.37
CA SER A 28 5.86 -0.63 -73.77
C SER A 28 6.44 -2.05 -73.99
N ALA A 29 5.67 -2.90 -74.67
CA ALA A 29 5.94 -4.27 -75.15
C ALA A 29 7.29 -4.56 -75.86
N LYS A 30 7.67 -5.87 -75.96
CA LYS A 30 7.89 -6.56 -77.27
C LYS A 30 7.98 -8.13 -77.25
N GLN A 31 6.87 -8.78 -77.61
CA GLN A 31 6.74 -9.83 -78.66
C GLN A 31 7.85 -10.92 -78.86
N ALA A 32 7.52 -12.21 -78.64
CA ALA A 32 7.51 -13.28 -79.67
C ALA A 32 7.20 -14.71 -79.14
N GLU A 33 6.28 -15.42 -79.83
CA GLU A 33 6.07 -16.88 -79.85
C GLU A 33 6.65 -17.45 -81.19
N PRO A 34 6.63 -18.77 -81.53
CA PRO A 34 6.21 -19.98 -80.79
C PRO A 34 7.22 -21.18 -80.86
N ALA A 35 6.85 -22.37 -80.34
CA ALA A 35 6.88 -23.68 -81.06
C ALA A 35 7.09 -24.98 -80.20
N LYS A 36 6.01 -25.46 -79.57
CA LYS A 36 5.52 -26.87 -79.56
C LYS A 36 6.48 -28.04 -79.96
N GLN A 37 6.84 -28.90 -78.98
CA GLN A 37 6.75 -30.39 -79.01
C GLN A 37 7.20 -30.99 -77.64
N VAL A 38 6.37 -31.76 -76.92
CA VAL A 38 6.10 -33.22 -76.99
C VAL A 38 7.10 -34.07 -76.16
N GLU A 39 6.53 -34.83 -75.21
CA GLU A 39 7.11 -35.84 -74.30
C GLU A 39 7.66 -37.10 -75.03
N PRO A 40 8.42 -38.05 -74.38
CA PRO A 40 8.11 -38.63 -73.05
C PRO A 40 9.26 -39.00 -72.09
N ALA A 41 8.87 -39.13 -70.81
CA ALA A 41 9.32 -40.03 -69.73
C ALA A 41 10.76 -40.61 -69.67
N GLU A 42 11.40 -40.44 -68.51
CA GLU A 42 12.13 -41.51 -67.79
C GLU A 42 11.94 -41.34 -66.26
N GLN A 43 12.13 -42.41 -65.47
CA GLN A 43 11.87 -42.42 -64.02
C GLN A 43 13.09 -42.06 -63.18
N ALA A 44 12.87 -41.39 -62.05
CA ALA A 44 13.83 -41.26 -60.95
C ALA A 44 13.12 -41.48 -59.61
N GLU A 45 13.80 -42.12 -58.66
CA GLU A 45 13.22 -42.52 -57.37
C GLU A 45 13.01 -41.32 -56.42
N PRO A 46 11.97 -41.34 -55.57
CA PRO A 46 11.76 -40.27 -54.58
C PRO A 46 12.85 -40.31 -53.50
N PRO A 47 13.45 -39.17 -53.12
CA PRO A 47 14.42 -39.14 -52.03
C PRO A 47 13.76 -39.46 -50.70
N THR A 48 14.50 -40.19 -49.85
CA THR A 48 14.11 -40.49 -48.46
C THR A 48 13.74 -39.20 -47.72
N PRO A 49 12.58 -39.13 -47.02
CA PRO A 49 12.24 -37.95 -46.24
C PRO A 49 13.25 -37.76 -45.09
N GLU A 50 13.84 -36.57 -45.04
CA GLU A 50 14.71 -36.13 -43.95
C GLU A 50 13.93 -36.14 -42.62
N PRO A 51 14.49 -36.66 -41.52
CA PRO A 51 13.78 -36.71 -40.25
C PRO A 51 13.54 -35.29 -39.74
N ALA A 52 12.29 -34.85 -39.75
CA ALA A 52 11.89 -33.55 -39.21
C ALA A 52 12.40 -33.40 -37.76
N PRO A 53 12.97 -32.23 -37.39
CA PRO A 53 13.64 -32.06 -36.12
C PRO A 53 12.69 -32.30 -34.94
N THR A 54 13.24 -32.90 -33.88
CA THR A 54 12.55 -33.07 -32.59
C THR A 54 11.93 -31.72 -32.18
N PRO A 55 10.65 -31.66 -31.79
CA PRO A 55 10.04 -30.42 -31.33
C PRO A 55 10.85 -29.85 -30.17
N ALA A 56 11.11 -28.54 -30.20
CA ALA A 56 11.74 -27.86 -29.08
C ALA A 56 10.91 -28.09 -27.81
N PRO A 57 11.55 -28.30 -26.65
CA PRO A 57 10.81 -28.44 -25.40
C PRO A 57 9.99 -27.17 -25.15
N GLU A 58 8.74 -27.33 -24.71
CA GLU A 58 7.92 -26.19 -24.28
C GLU A 58 8.65 -25.40 -23.18
N PRO A 59 8.59 -24.07 -23.20
CA PRO A 59 9.24 -23.25 -22.18
C PRO A 59 8.59 -23.56 -20.83
N THR A 60 9.37 -24.11 -19.90
CA THR A 60 8.93 -24.36 -18.52
C THR A 60 8.48 -23.03 -17.89
N PRO A 61 7.24 -22.90 -17.40
CA PRO A 61 6.83 -21.73 -16.65
C PRO A 61 7.67 -21.60 -15.38
N ALA A 62 8.54 -20.60 -15.35
CA ALA A 62 9.24 -20.17 -14.14
C ALA A 62 8.24 -19.44 -13.21
N PRO A 63 8.45 -19.44 -11.88
CA PRO A 63 7.36 -19.30 -10.92
C PRO A 63 6.69 -17.91 -10.89
N GLU A 64 5.36 -17.93 -10.73
CA GLU A 64 4.53 -16.80 -10.32
C GLU A 64 4.75 -16.41 -8.83
N PRO A 65 4.34 -15.20 -8.41
CA PRO A 65 5.33 -14.23 -7.94
C PRO A 65 5.52 -14.16 -6.42
N PRO A 66 6.67 -13.65 -5.94
CA PRO A 66 6.84 -13.22 -4.57
C PRO A 66 6.07 -11.90 -4.32
N GLU A 67 4.93 -12.01 -3.65
CA GLU A 67 4.08 -10.89 -3.23
C GLU A 67 3.65 -11.04 -1.75
N PRO A 68 3.52 -9.94 -0.98
CA PRO A 68 4.50 -8.85 -0.92
C PRO A 68 4.94 -8.55 0.52
N ALA A 69 6.19 -8.13 0.73
CA ALA A 69 6.63 -7.59 2.01
C ALA A 69 6.03 -6.18 2.21
N ILE A 70 4.88 -6.10 2.89
CA ILE A 70 4.16 -4.82 2.99
C ILE A 70 4.72 -3.95 4.12
N SER A 71 5.74 -3.19 3.68
CA SER A 71 6.38 -2.04 4.30
C SER A 71 7.18 -2.22 5.59
N THR A 72 8.38 -1.64 5.53
CA THR A 72 9.50 -1.65 6.48
C THR A 72 10.00 -2.99 7.02
N GLY A 73 9.24 -4.08 6.90
CA GLY A 73 9.68 -5.43 7.22
C GLY A 73 8.95 -6.51 6.43
N ASP A 74 9.46 -7.74 6.54
CA ASP A 74 8.78 -8.93 6.05
C ASP A 74 7.63 -9.27 7.01
N CYS A 75 6.43 -8.74 6.72
CA CYS A 75 5.20 -9.13 7.40
C CYS A 75 4.95 -10.64 7.27
N ASP A 76 4.28 -11.25 8.26
CA ASP A 76 3.72 -12.60 8.09
C ASP A 76 2.61 -12.61 7.02
N GLU A 77 2.30 -13.81 6.51
CA GLU A 77 1.33 -14.01 5.43
C GLU A 77 -0.06 -13.44 5.77
N GLN A 78 -0.50 -13.51 7.04
CA GLN A 78 -1.80 -12.98 7.44
C GLN A 78 -1.81 -11.45 7.37
N GLN A 79 -0.77 -10.78 7.89
CA GLN A 79 -0.67 -9.31 7.83
C GLN A 79 -0.45 -8.80 6.40
N ALA A 80 0.29 -9.54 5.56
CA ALA A 80 0.45 -9.23 4.14
C ALA A 80 -0.89 -9.30 3.38
N GLN A 81 -1.71 -10.33 3.61
CA GLN A 81 -3.04 -10.45 2.99
C GLN A 81 -4.02 -9.38 3.50
N ILE A 82 -4.00 -9.04 4.80
CA ILE A 82 -4.80 -7.93 5.35
C ILE A 82 -4.41 -6.61 4.69
N SER A 83 -3.10 -6.32 4.57
CA SER A 83 -2.68 -5.05 3.97
C SER A 83 -2.94 -4.99 2.47
N LYS A 84 -2.83 -6.10 1.72
CA LYS A 84 -3.24 -6.12 0.30
C LYS A 84 -4.70 -5.73 0.11
N GLN A 85 -5.60 -6.26 0.95
CA GLN A 85 -7.03 -5.89 0.95
C GLN A 85 -7.25 -4.42 1.39
N ALA A 86 -6.43 -3.91 2.32
CA ALA A 86 -6.46 -2.50 2.70
C ALA A 86 -6.01 -1.58 1.54
N ASP A 87 -4.96 -1.94 0.82
CA ASP A 87 -4.40 -1.16 -0.29
C ASP A 87 -5.35 -1.15 -1.51
N GLU A 88 -5.98 -2.29 -1.82
CA GLU A 88 -7.06 -2.38 -2.80
C GLU A 88 -8.25 -1.48 -2.41
N ARG A 89 -8.62 -1.45 -1.13
CA ARG A 89 -9.71 -0.60 -0.60
C ARG A 89 -9.37 0.89 -0.50
N ALA A 90 -8.09 1.23 -0.37
CA ALA A 90 -7.60 2.61 -0.22
C ALA A 90 -7.17 3.27 -1.55
N THR A 91 -7.07 2.49 -2.63
CA THR A 91 -6.60 2.90 -3.96
C THR A 91 -7.22 4.23 -4.43
N PRO A 92 -6.41 5.24 -4.85
CA PRO A 92 -4.97 5.18 -5.11
C PRO A 92 -4.06 5.36 -3.87
N TRP A 93 -4.61 5.66 -2.70
CA TRP A 93 -3.87 6.01 -1.48
C TRP A 93 -3.48 4.79 -0.65
N ASN A 94 -2.73 3.87 -1.27
CA ASN A 94 -2.19 2.68 -0.59
C ASN A 94 -1.11 3.04 0.47
N ILE A 95 -0.70 2.05 1.26
CA ILE A 95 0.34 2.18 2.31
C ILE A 95 1.63 2.84 1.83
N LEU A 96 2.11 2.54 0.62
CA LEU A 96 3.35 3.11 0.09
C LEU A 96 3.19 4.60 -0.19
N ALA A 97 2.10 5.00 -0.84
CA ALA A 97 1.76 6.41 -1.06
C ALA A 97 1.50 7.16 0.28
N HIS A 98 0.88 6.48 1.25
CA HIS A 98 0.65 7.03 2.59
C HIS A 98 1.98 7.27 3.34
N LEU A 99 2.94 6.35 3.25
CA LEU A 99 4.26 6.49 3.86
C LEU A 99 5.10 7.56 3.17
N GLU A 100 5.18 7.57 1.85
CA GLU A 100 5.92 8.57 1.07
C GLU A 100 5.40 10.00 1.36
N ALA A 101 4.08 10.17 1.50
CA ALA A 101 3.48 11.47 1.77
C ALA A 101 3.60 11.95 3.23
N ASN A 102 3.57 11.04 4.23
CA ASN A 102 3.40 11.42 5.64
C ASN A 102 4.57 11.01 6.57
N PHE A 103 5.42 10.05 6.19
CA PHE A 103 6.49 9.49 7.04
C PHE A 103 7.89 9.54 6.37
N PRO A 104 8.36 10.71 5.89
CA PRO A 104 9.56 10.82 5.04
C PRO A 104 10.89 10.45 5.71
N ASP A 105 10.93 10.32 7.04
CA ASP A 105 12.09 9.84 7.81
C ASP A 105 11.93 8.39 8.32
N MET A 106 10.81 7.73 7.99
CA MET A 106 10.41 6.40 8.43
C MET A 106 10.37 6.21 9.96
N LYS A 107 10.10 7.28 10.74
CA LYS A 107 9.98 7.23 12.20
C LYS A 107 8.56 7.45 12.67
N VAL A 108 8.16 6.63 13.64
CA VAL A 108 6.84 6.66 14.25
C VAL A 108 6.94 6.90 15.74
N SER A 109 5.98 7.66 16.26
CA SER A 109 5.84 7.90 17.69
C SER A 109 4.41 7.66 18.15
N TRP A 110 4.26 7.30 19.42
CA TRP A 110 2.98 7.16 20.09
C TRP A 110 3.09 7.58 21.56
N LEU A 111 1.95 7.91 22.16
CA LEU A 111 1.83 8.34 23.55
C LEU A 111 1.13 7.27 24.38
N MET A 112 1.61 7.03 25.59
CA MET A 112 0.99 6.12 26.56
C MET A 112 1.07 6.74 27.96
N LYS A 113 -0.02 6.71 28.73
CA LYS A 113 -0.01 7.19 30.12
C LYS A 113 0.94 6.35 30.99
N GLU A 114 1.57 6.96 31.99
CA GLU A 114 2.62 6.33 32.81
C GLU A 114 2.16 5.01 33.44
N ALA A 115 0.97 4.96 34.05
CA ALA A 115 0.49 3.76 34.71
C ALA A 115 0.29 2.58 33.73
N PRO A 116 -0.41 2.73 32.58
CA PRO A 116 -0.39 1.74 31.50
C PRO A 116 1.01 1.33 31.03
N PHE A 117 1.97 2.25 30.92
CA PHE A 117 3.35 1.90 30.52
C PHE A 117 4.01 0.97 31.55
N GLN A 118 3.93 1.30 32.83
CA GLN A 118 4.44 0.43 33.90
C GLN A 118 3.74 -0.94 33.86
N THR A 119 2.40 -0.95 33.91
CA THR A 119 1.59 -2.18 34.00
C THR A 119 1.69 -3.11 32.79
N TYR A 120 1.79 -2.57 31.57
CA TYR A 120 1.75 -3.40 30.34
C TYR A 120 3.10 -3.60 29.66
N VAL A 121 4.14 -2.84 30.02
CA VAL A 121 5.48 -2.95 29.41
C VAL A 121 6.54 -3.36 30.43
N VAL A 122 6.56 -2.73 31.61
CA VAL A 122 7.61 -2.93 32.63
C VAL A 122 7.30 -4.14 33.51
N ASP A 123 6.14 -4.16 34.18
CA ASP A 123 5.72 -5.21 35.11
C ASP A 123 5.56 -6.58 34.42
N THR A 124 5.19 -6.57 33.14
CA THR A 124 5.07 -7.74 32.26
C THR A 124 6.38 -8.18 31.64
N ASN A 125 7.42 -7.33 31.65
CA ASN A 125 8.63 -7.46 30.81
C ASN A 125 8.26 -7.75 29.34
N ALA A 126 7.43 -6.89 28.74
CA ALA A 126 6.95 -7.08 27.38
C ALA A 126 8.10 -6.99 26.35
N THR A 127 8.09 -7.87 25.36
CA THR A 127 9.03 -7.82 24.22
C THR A 127 8.58 -6.86 23.12
N ASN A 128 7.26 -6.71 22.94
CA ASN A 128 6.62 -5.88 21.92
C ASN A 128 5.61 -4.93 22.55
N PHE A 129 5.44 -3.74 21.98
CA PHE A 129 4.37 -2.80 22.32
C PHE A 129 3.08 -3.12 21.56
N GLY A 130 1.95 -2.66 22.10
CA GLY A 130 0.64 -2.72 21.47
C GLY A 130 -0.38 -3.51 22.29
N ARG A 131 -1.55 -3.75 21.69
CA ARG A 131 -2.55 -4.69 22.19
C ARG A 131 -2.22 -6.07 21.64
N CYS A 132 -1.81 -7.00 22.49
CA CYS A 132 -1.32 -8.32 22.08
C CYS A 132 -2.42 -9.39 22.07
N SER A 133 -2.31 -10.31 21.12
CA SER A 133 -3.04 -11.58 21.01
C SER A 133 -2.10 -12.69 20.52
N ASP A 134 -2.61 -13.92 20.37
CA ASP A 134 -1.85 -15.04 19.81
C ASP A 134 -1.34 -14.79 18.37
N ALA A 135 -1.92 -13.81 17.66
CA ALA A 135 -1.51 -13.41 16.30
C ALA A 135 -0.47 -12.27 16.26
N GLY A 136 -0.14 -11.66 17.40
CA GLY A 136 0.84 -10.57 17.50
C GLY A 136 0.37 -9.38 18.34
N CYS A 137 1.19 -8.33 18.40
CA CYS A 137 0.89 -7.08 19.09
C CYS A 137 0.63 -5.94 18.11
N TYR A 138 -0.49 -5.25 18.30
CA TYR A 138 -1.04 -4.25 17.37
C TYR A 138 -0.96 -2.84 18.00
N LEU A 139 -0.32 -1.90 17.31
CA LEU A 139 -0.03 -0.57 17.80
C LEU A 139 -0.35 0.50 16.76
N PHE A 140 -1.12 1.51 17.15
CA PHE A 140 -1.29 2.74 16.37
C PHE A 140 -0.13 3.69 16.64
N ALA A 141 0.47 4.25 15.58
CA ALA A 141 1.53 5.25 15.70
C ALA A 141 1.48 6.28 14.54
N ALA A 142 1.83 7.52 14.86
CA ALA A 142 1.81 8.66 13.95
C ALA A 142 3.25 9.12 13.62
N PRO A 143 3.48 10.03 12.64
CA PRO A 143 4.83 10.47 12.30
C PRO A 143 5.51 11.12 13.51
N THR A 144 6.78 10.78 13.75
CA THR A 144 7.51 11.29 14.92
C THR A 144 7.50 12.80 15.01
N SER A 145 7.72 13.48 13.88
CA SER A 145 7.69 14.95 13.77
C SER A 145 6.35 15.59 14.15
N VAL A 146 5.23 14.90 13.95
CA VAL A 146 3.89 15.39 14.33
C VAL A 146 3.68 15.26 15.84
N ILE A 147 4.03 14.11 16.43
CA ILE A 147 3.93 13.90 17.87
C ILE A 147 4.90 14.83 18.63
N GLU A 148 6.14 14.97 18.16
CA GLU A 148 7.13 15.85 18.79
C GLU A 148 6.71 17.32 18.71
N ALA A 149 6.24 17.82 17.58
CA ALA A 149 5.73 19.19 17.46
C ALA A 149 4.49 19.45 18.35
N ALA A 150 3.60 18.46 18.48
CA ALA A 150 2.43 18.55 19.36
C ALA A 150 2.84 18.59 20.85
N VAL A 151 3.81 17.76 21.24
CA VAL A 151 4.39 17.73 22.60
C VAL A 151 5.15 19.04 22.90
N GLU A 152 5.95 19.56 21.96
CA GLU A 152 6.66 20.83 22.13
C GLU A 152 5.73 22.05 22.22
N LYS A 153 4.59 22.03 21.51
CA LYS A 153 3.53 23.04 21.67
C LYS A 153 2.85 22.96 23.05
N ALA A 154 2.72 21.76 23.63
CA ALA A 154 1.98 21.51 24.86
C ALA A 154 2.80 21.67 26.14
N VAL A 155 4.09 21.30 26.15
CA VAL A 155 4.97 21.37 27.34
C VAL A 155 5.27 22.84 27.68
N THR A 156 4.75 23.31 28.81
CA THR A 156 4.87 24.70 29.28
C THR A 156 5.49 24.76 30.68
N GLY A 157 6.80 24.51 30.73
CA GLY A 157 7.57 24.47 31.98
C GLY A 157 7.78 23.04 32.47
N GLU A 158 7.29 22.72 33.66
CA GLU A 158 7.45 21.38 34.27
C GLU A 158 6.35 20.39 33.88
N THR A 159 5.29 20.83 33.18
CA THR A 159 4.15 20.00 32.76
C THR A 159 3.63 20.39 31.38
N HIS A 160 2.87 19.50 30.74
CA HIS A 160 2.17 19.75 29.49
C HIS A 160 0.68 20.09 29.66
N ASP A 161 0.15 20.90 28.73
CA ASP A 161 -1.27 21.16 28.60
C ASP A 161 -1.93 20.07 27.73
N ALA A 162 -2.74 19.23 28.37
CA ALA A 162 -3.46 18.12 27.73
C ALA A 162 -4.51 18.58 26.70
N ALA A 163 -5.05 19.81 26.81
CA ALA A 163 -5.96 20.37 25.82
C ALA A 163 -5.21 20.89 24.59
N VAL A 164 -4.04 21.50 24.77
CA VAL A 164 -3.16 21.90 23.66
C VAL A 164 -2.63 20.68 22.89
N LEU A 165 -2.28 19.61 23.61
CA LEU A 165 -1.84 18.34 23.03
C LEU A 165 -3.00 17.64 22.28
N GLY A 166 -4.19 17.60 22.88
CA GLY A 166 -5.40 17.06 22.25
C GLY A 166 -5.81 17.84 21.00
N GLU A 167 -5.80 19.18 21.03
CA GLU A 167 -6.04 20.03 19.87
C GLU A 167 -5.03 19.75 18.74
N ALA A 168 -3.73 19.66 19.07
CA ALA A 168 -2.67 19.42 18.09
C ALA A 168 -2.72 18.02 17.45
N LEU A 169 -3.26 17.02 18.15
CA LEU A 169 -3.45 15.66 17.64
C LEU A 169 -4.89 15.39 17.15
N GLY A 170 -5.79 16.38 17.27
CA GLY A 170 -7.20 16.29 16.89
C GLY A 170 -7.98 15.20 17.63
N LEU A 171 -7.66 14.99 18.92
CA LEU A 171 -8.24 13.98 19.82
C LEU A 171 -8.64 14.61 21.17
N PRO A 172 -9.52 13.99 21.98
CA PRO A 172 -9.95 14.56 23.26
C PRO A 172 -8.81 14.75 24.27
N ALA A 173 -8.82 15.89 24.98
CA ALA A 173 -7.84 16.23 26.00
C ALA A 173 -7.69 15.14 27.09
N GLN A 174 -8.80 14.46 27.41
CA GLN A 174 -8.88 13.39 28.41
C GLN A 174 -7.90 12.24 28.11
N ASN A 175 -7.62 11.98 26.83
CA ASN A 175 -6.69 10.93 26.40
C ASN A 175 -5.23 11.27 26.77
N PHE A 176 -4.94 12.54 27.06
CA PHE A 176 -3.60 13.06 27.40
C PHE A 176 -3.46 13.50 28.86
N GLU A 177 -4.53 13.52 29.66
CA GLU A 177 -4.45 13.91 31.09
C GLU A 177 -3.48 13.04 31.92
N GLY A 178 -2.49 13.67 32.56
CA GLY A 178 -1.51 13.04 33.46
C GLY A 178 -0.19 12.63 32.76
N PRO A 179 0.86 12.23 33.51
CA PRO A 179 2.17 11.96 32.94
C PRO A 179 2.14 10.90 31.83
N LEU A 180 2.84 11.18 30.74
CA LEU A 180 2.90 10.35 29.54
C LEU A 180 4.33 9.84 29.30
N ARG A 181 4.42 8.73 28.57
CA ARG A 181 5.61 8.32 27.82
C ARG A 181 5.37 8.58 26.35
N MET A 182 6.33 9.22 25.71
CA MET A 182 6.46 9.24 24.26
C MET A 182 7.47 8.16 23.89
N MET A 183 7.00 7.17 23.15
CA MET A 183 7.85 6.15 22.54
C MET A 183 8.12 6.54 21.10
N THR A 184 9.32 6.28 20.60
CA THR A 184 9.70 6.54 19.21
C THR A 184 10.46 5.35 18.64
N LEU A 185 10.10 4.93 17.43
CA LEU A 185 10.68 3.78 16.74
C LEU A 185 11.08 4.16 15.31
N ASP A 186 12.30 3.82 14.93
CA ASP A 186 12.79 3.89 13.55
C ASP A 186 12.42 2.58 12.84
N LEU A 187 11.45 2.66 11.91
CA LEU A 187 10.86 1.48 11.27
C LEU A 187 11.87 0.73 10.39
N THR A 188 12.78 1.45 9.74
CA THR A 188 13.81 0.87 8.88
C THR A 188 14.87 0.15 9.70
N ALA A 189 15.25 0.69 10.86
CA ALA A 189 16.20 0.05 11.77
C ALA A 189 15.57 -1.13 12.53
N SER A 190 14.30 -1.03 12.92
CA SER A 190 13.58 -2.11 13.63
C SER A 190 13.12 -3.26 12.73
N LYS A 191 12.99 -3.00 11.41
CA LYS A 191 12.33 -3.85 10.43
C LYS A 191 10.89 -4.23 10.81
N SER A 192 10.17 -3.32 11.45
CA SER A 192 8.78 -3.56 11.84
C SER A 192 7.88 -3.60 10.60
N CYS A 193 6.98 -4.59 10.56
CA CYS A 193 5.88 -4.65 9.60
C CYS A 193 4.90 -3.50 9.88
N VAL A 194 4.58 -2.67 8.88
CA VAL A 194 3.60 -1.58 9.01
C VAL A 194 2.60 -1.55 7.86
N ARG A 195 1.34 -1.31 8.19
CA ARG A 195 0.25 -1.22 7.21
C ARG A 195 -0.77 -0.16 7.57
N LEU A 196 -1.68 0.11 6.63
CA LEU A 196 -2.90 0.85 6.94
C LEU A 196 -3.70 0.05 8.00
N PRO A 197 -4.21 0.69 9.07
CA PRO A 197 -5.11 0.01 9.99
C PRO A 197 -6.42 -0.36 9.28
N VAL A 198 -7.01 -1.49 9.67
CA VAL A 198 -8.28 -1.99 9.13
C VAL A 198 -9.34 -2.07 10.23
N ASP A 199 -10.59 -2.01 9.79
CA ASP A 199 -11.83 -2.13 10.58
C ASP A 199 -11.84 -3.19 11.69
N GLU A 200 -11.10 -4.28 11.53
CA GLU A 200 -11.05 -5.44 12.43
C GLU A 200 -9.88 -5.41 13.42
N ASP A 201 -9.01 -4.39 13.38
CA ASP A 201 -7.78 -4.35 14.18
C ASP A 201 -8.02 -4.15 15.68
N PRO A 202 -7.26 -4.83 16.57
CA PRO A 202 -7.36 -4.65 18.02
C PRO A 202 -7.13 -3.20 18.45
N GLY A 203 -8.22 -2.54 18.86
CA GLY A 203 -8.22 -1.15 19.33
C GLY A 203 -8.83 -0.14 18.38
N VAL A 204 -9.27 -0.53 17.18
CA VAL A 204 -10.08 0.35 16.32
C VAL A 204 -11.40 0.69 17.01
N TRP A 205 -11.63 1.99 17.20
CA TRP A 205 -12.96 2.54 17.46
C TRP A 205 -13.45 3.22 16.18
N LYS A 206 -14.36 2.58 15.43
CA LYS A 206 -14.86 3.14 14.17
C LYS A 206 -15.71 4.39 14.42
N CYS A 207 -15.63 5.38 13.54
CA CYS A 207 -16.60 6.48 13.57
C CYS A 207 -18.00 5.98 13.16
N GLU A 208 -19.03 6.32 13.93
CA GLU A 208 -20.43 6.13 13.55
C GLU A 208 -20.94 7.32 12.68
N SER A 209 -20.30 8.49 12.80
CA SER A 209 -20.64 9.69 12.02
C SER A 209 -19.43 10.57 11.66
N ASP A 210 -19.59 11.45 10.66
CA ASP A 210 -18.58 12.46 10.32
C ASP A 210 -18.31 13.48 11.44
N ALA A 211 -19.27 13.67 12.33
CA ALA A 211 -19.17 14.60 13.45
C ALA A 211 -18.23 14.09 14.55
N ASP A 212 -17.97 12.79 14.62
CA ASP A 212 -17.20 12.12 15.67
C ASP A 212 -15.74 12.63 15.70
N LYS A 213 -15.14 12.64 16.91
CA LYS A 213 -13.83 13.28 17.19
C LYS A 213 -12.85 12.40 17.97
N ASP A 214 -13.23 11.18 18.31
CA ASP A 214 -12.37 10.20 19.01
C ASP A 214 -12.58 8.82 18.35
N CYS A 215 -12.20 8.72 17.07
CA CYS A 215 -12.45 7.53 16.27
C CYS A 215 -11.49 7.41 15.08
N PHE A 216 -11.29 6.17 14.65
CA PHE A 216 -10.51 5.82 13.47
C PHE A 216 -11.31 6.07 12.18
N LYS A 217 -10.66 6.70 11.19
CA LYS A 217 -11.16 6.79 9.82
C LYS A 217 -10.25 5.98 8.89
N PHE A 218 -10.83 5.10 8.08
CA PHE A 218 -10.05 4.29 7.16
C PHE A 218 -9.32 5.17 6.12
N GLY A 219 -8.11 4.73 5.73
CA GLY A 219 -7.17 5.50 4.91
C GLY A 219 -5.92 5.97 5.67
N GLY A 220 -5.74 5.56 6.93
CA GLY A 220 -4.56 5.89 7.74
C GLY A 220 -4.62 7.26 8.39
N TYR A 221 -5.81 7.73 8.79
CA TYR A 221 -5.94 9.04 9.46
C TYR A 221 -6.89 8.97 10.67
N THR A 222 -6.53 9.66 11.75
CA THR A 222 -7.44 9.85 12.89
C THR A 222 -8.65 10.71 12.51
N SER A 223 -9.70 10.72 13.34
CA SER A 223 -10.81 11.69 13.23
C SER A 223 -10.36 13.16 13.23
N GLY A 224 -9.15 13.43 13.73
CA GLY A 224 -8.47 14.72 13.73
C GLY A 224 -7.68 15.05 12.46
N GLY A 225 -7.44 14.08 11.57
CA GLY A 225 -6.63 14.25 10.37
C GLY A 225 -5.12 14.05 10.58
N VAL A 226 -4.70 13.49 11.71
CA VAL A 226 -3.29 13.07 11.93
C VAL A 226 -3.02 11.77 11.16
N PRO A 227 -1.92 11.64 10.40
CA PRO A 227 -1.55 10.38 9.74
C PRO A 227 -1.23 9.29 10.76
N GLU A 228 -1.64 8.05 10.49
CA GLU A 228 -1.57 6.96 11.45
C GLU A 228 -1.39 5.59 10.77
N LEU A 229 -0.45 4.80 11.31
CA LEU A 229 -0.12 3.46 10.85
C LEU A 229 -0.47 2.41 11.90
N MET A 230 -0.77 1.20 11.45
CA MET A 230 -0.75 0.00 12.26
C MET A 230 0.66 -0.61 12.21
N VAL A 231 1.37 -0.55 13.33
CA VAL A 231 2.69 -1.16 13.53
C VAL A 231 2.50 -2.52 14.20
N ILE A 232 3.01 -3.57 13.56
CA ILE A 232 2.91 -4.94 14.05
C ILE A 232 4.18 -5.32 14.80
N ASN A 233 4.03 -5.88 16.00
CA ASN A 233 5.12 -6.41 16.84
C ASN A 233 6.25 -5.39 17.08
N ALA A 234 5.90 -4.14 17.36
CA ALA A 234 6.84 -3.04 17.57
C ALA A 234 7.80 -3.34 18.76
N PRO A 235 9.10 -3.59 18.55
CA PRO A 235 9.96 -4.20 19.56
C PRO A 235 10.40 -3.22 20.65
N VAL A 236 10.14 -3.57 21.92
CA VAL A 236 10.40 -2.72 23.10
C VAL A 236 11.87 -2.35 23.23
N ALA A 237 12.77 -3.29 22.92
CA ALA A 237 14.21 -3.09 23.04
C ALA A 237 14.82 -2.13 21.99
N LEU A 238 14.08 -1.71 20.96
CA LEU A 238 14.57 -0.81 19.90
C LEU A 238 13.89 0.56 19.90
N ALA A 239 12.82 0.76 20.68
CA ALA A 239 12.21 2.07 20.83
C ALA A 239 13.01 2.95 21.81
N THR A 240 13.11 4.25 21.53
CA THR A 240 13.48 5.23 22.54
C THR A 240 12.25 5.62 23.36
N VAL A 241 12.44 5.92 24.64
CA VAL A 241 11.34 6.24 25.57
C VAL A 241 11.65 7.55 26.31
N ARG A 242 10.84 8.57 26.04
CA ARG A 242 10.93 9.91 26.67
C ARG A 242 9.77 10.08 27.66
N ALA A 243 10.05 10.56 28.86
CA ALA A 243 9.01 10.98 29.80
C ALA A 243 8.51 12.38 29.43
N ILE A 244 7.19 12.55 29.37
CA ILE A 244 6.50 13.83 29.26
C ILE A 244 5.73 14.02 30.57
N GLN A 245 6.06 15.07 31.31
CA GLN A 245 5.26 15.53 32.45
C GLN A 245 4.24 16.55 31.95
#